data_AF-A0A4S2R449-F1
#
_entry.id   AF-A0A4S2R449-F1
#
_cell.length_a   1.000
_cell.length_b   1.000
_cell.length_c   1.000
_cell.angle_alpha   90.00
_cell.angle_beta   90.00
_cell.angle_gamma   90.00
#
_symmetry.space_group_name_H-M   'P 1'
#
loop_
_entity.id
_entity.type
_entity.pdbx_description
1 polymer ?
#
loop_
_entity_poly.entity_id
_entity_poly.type
_entity_poly.pdbx_seq_one_letter_code
_entity_poly.pdbx_strand_id
1 'polypeptide(L)'
;MAPTKRALTRGAVVVAAALLMAPVTAGSAAAGGSAADGGGSRHVSMLGKWSGFRERIADVEGYRNGPVTLTVREQQGKTFRGVMRWSTPDGPRQDRLVGAFTPGAELMAGADAEGTYSFELLDRNTLDYCYTESGEGFRTTCGRLHRHR
;
A
#
# COMPACT_ATOMS: atom_id res chain seq x y z
N MET A 1 -12.38 37.58 -10.11
CA MET A 1 -11.11 37.69 -10.85
C MET A 1 -10.99 36.47 -11.76
N ALA A 2 -10.97 36.67 -13.07
CA ALA A 2 -11.00 35.63 -14.10
C ALA A 2 -9.57 35.14 -14.45
N PRO A 3 -9.41 33.88 -14.91
CA PRO A 3 -8.10 33.30 -15.20
C PRO A 3 -7.58 33.69 -16.60
N THR A 4 -6.35 34.22 -16.66
CA THR A 4 -5.69 34.53 -17.93
C THR A 4 -4.95 33.31 -18.47
N LYS A 5 -5.52 32.70 -19.52
CA LYS A 5 -4.88 31.63 -20.31
C LYS A 5 -3.78 32.24 -21.18
N ARG A 6 -2.53 31.79 -21.02
CA ARG A 6 -1.44 32.09 -21.97
C ARG A 6 -1.39 31.03 -23.05
N ALA A 7 -1.59 31.47 -24.30
CA ALA A 7 -1.39 30.67 -25.50
C ALA A 7 0.11 30.57 -25.82
N LEU A 8 0.62 29.36 -26.06
CA LEU A 8 1.93 29.16 -26.65
C LEU A 8 1.80 29.02 -28.17
N THR A 9 2.50 29.91 -28.87
CA THR A 9 2.58 30.03 -30.31
C THR A 9 3.49 28.93 -30.89
N ARG A 10 3.01 28.26 -31.93
CA ARG A 10 3.75 27.27 -32.73
C ARG A 10 4.77 27.99 -33.61
N GLY A 11 6.06 27.71 -33.41
CA GLY A 11 7.12 28.04 -34.36
C GLY A 11 7.51 26.78 -35.13
N ALA A 12 7.16 26.71 -36.41
CA ALA A 12 7.67 25.71 -37.33
C ALA A 12 9.06 26.13 -37.81
N VAL A 13 10.05 25.26 -37.66
CA VAL A 13 11.35 25.39 -38.34
C VAL A 13 11.52 24.15 -39.19
N VAL A 14 11.46 24.36 -40.51
CA VAL A 14 11.81 23.38 -41.53
C VAL A 14 13.31 23.47 -41.74
N VAL A 15 14.03 22.37 -41.49
CA VAL A 15 15.40 22.18 -41.97
C VAL A 15 15.41 20.90 -42.81
N ALA A 16 15.58 21.08 -44.11
CA ALA A 16 15.98 20.04 -45.03
C ALA A 16 17.51 20.01 -45.10
N ALA A 17 18.14 18.84 -45.05
CA ALA A 17 19.18 18.43 -46.00
C ALA A 17 19.90 17.12 -45.61
N ALA A 18 20.24 16.40 -46.67
CA ALA A 18 21.35 15.46 -46.85
C ALA A 18 21.19 14.03 -46.30
N LEU A 19 20.77 13.14 -47.22
CA LEU A 19 21.09 11.72 -47.20
C LEU A 19 22.62 11.53 -47.31
N LEU A 20 23.20 10.86 -46.32
CA LEU A 20 24.44 10.09 -46.46
C LEU A 20 24.12 8.65 -46.08
N MET A 21 24.08 7.78 -47.08
CA MET A 21 24.00 6.33 -46.91
C MET A 21 25.35 5.82 -46.41
N ALA A 22 25.40 5.38 -45.16
CA ALA A 22 26.51 4.58 -44.63
C ALA A 22 26.05 3.13 -44.42
N PRO A 23 26.86 2.12 -44.76
CA PRO A 23 26.51 0.72 -44.54
C PRO A 23 26.67 0.38 -43.05
N VAL A 24 25.55 0.25 -42.34
CA VAL A 24 25.56 -0.30 -40.98
C VAL A 24 25.55 -1.81 -41.10
N THR A 25 26.69 -2.40 -40.75
CA THR A 25 26.85 -3.83 -40.49
C THR A 25 25.75 -4.33 -39.55
N ALA A 26 25.05 -5.39 -39.96
CA ALA A 26 24.11 -6.13 -39.13
C ALA A 26 24.84 -6.76 -37.93
N GLY A 27 25.03 -5.96 -36.89
CA GLY A 27 25.31 -6.45 -35.54
C GLY A 27 23.98 -6.76 -34.89
N SER A 28 23.69 -8.05 -34.68
CA SER A 28 22.65 -8.49 -33.75
C SER A 28 22.99 -7.99 -32.35
N ALA A 29 22.64 -6.74 -32.06
CA ALA A 29 22.37 -6.33 -30.70
C ALA A 29 21.10 -7.08 -30.31
N ALA A 30 21.27 -8.17 -29.58
CA ALA A 30 20.20 -8.72 -28.77
C ALA A 30 19.73 -7.57 -27.88
N ALA A 31 18.66 -6.91 -28.30
CA ALA A 31 17.83 -6.13 -27.40
C ALA A 31 17.34 -7.15 -26.37
N GLY A 32 18.08 -7.24 -25.26
CA GLY A 32 17.59 -7.79 -24.02
C GLY A 32 16.44 -6.91 -23.62
N GLY A 33 15.27 -7.20 -24.19
CA GLY A 33 14.01 -6.75 -23.65
C GLY A 33 14.00 -7.25 -22.23
N SER A 34 14.23 -6.35 -21.27
CA SER A 34 13.56 -6.46 -20.00
C SER A 34 12.09 -6.46 -20.32
N ALA A 35 11.56 -7.66 -20.56
CA ALA A 35 10.16 -7.94 -20.36
C ALA A 35 9.87 -7.39 -18.97
N ALA A 36 9.11 -6.29 -18.92
CA ALA A 36 8.45 -5.89 -17.71
C ALA A 36 7.80 -7.16 -17.17
N ASP A 37 8.23 -7.55 -15.98
CA ASP A 37 7.80 -8.77 -15.32
C ASP A 37 6.27 -8.70 -15.23
N GLY A 38 5.63 -9.43 -16.14
CA GLY A 38 4.24 -9.23 -16.48
C GLY A 38 3.40 -9.77 -15.36
N GLY A 39 2.89 -8.90 -14.48
CA GLY A 39 1.62 -9.05 -13.77
C GLY A 39 1.34 -10.42 -13.14
N GLY A 40 2.38 -11.16 -12.73
CA GLY A 40 2.22 -12.41 -12.02
C GLY A 40 1.55 -12.06 -10.70
N SER A 41 0.31 -12.49 -10.51
CA SER A 41 -0.39 -12.33 -9.24
C SER A 41 0.43 -13.05 -8.18
N ARG A 42 1.26 -12.29 -7.45
CA ARG A 42 2.00 -12.82 -6.32
C ARG A 42 0.93 -13.37 -5.37
N HIS A 43 0.89 -14.69 -5.22
CA HIS A 43 -0.10 -15.32 -4.36
C HIS A 43 0.31 -15.06 -2.91
N VAL A 44 -0.18 -13.95 -2.37
CA VAL A 44 0.12 -13.48 -1.02
C VAL A 44 -1.01 -13.91 -0.09
N SER A 45 -0.67 -14.62 0.99
CA SER A 45 -1.63 -15.04 2.00
C SER A 45 -1.40 -14.29 3.31
N MET A 46 -2.47 -13.73 3.86
CA MET A 46 -2.51 -13.06 5.16
C MET A 46 -3.07 -13.95 6.27
N LEU A 47 -3.58 -15.14 5.93
CA LEU A 47 -4.18 -16.09 6.89
C LEU A 47 -3.28 -16.35 8.10
N GLY A 48 -3.89 -16.35 9.29
CA GLY A 48 -3.21 -16.63 10.54
C GLY A 48 -3.12 -15.42 11.47
N LYS A 49 -2.28 -15.56 12.48
CA LYS A 49 -2.13 -14.59 13.57
C LYS A 49 -0.86 -13.78 13.40
N TRP A 50 -1.00 -12.47 13.60
CA TRP A 50 0.05 -11.47 13.52
C TRP A 50 0.04 -10.66 14.81
N SER A 51 1.18 -10.46 15.45
CA SER A 51 1.25 -9.67 16.69
C SER A 51 2.44 -8.73 16.68
N GLY A 52 2.31 -7.65 17.42
CA GLY A 52 3.36 -6.67 17.59
C GLY A 52 2.99 -5.64 18.63
N PHE A 53 3.61 -4.48 18.53
CA PHE A 53 3.40 -3.34 19.40
C PHE A 53 3.00 -2.13 18.56
N ARG A 54 2.14 -1.28 19.12
CA ARG A 54 1.70 -0.05 18.44
C ARG A 54 1.90 1.16 19.33
N GLU A 55 2.15 2.29 18.69
CA GLU A 55 2.12 3.62 19.27
C GLU A 55 0.94 4.37 18.66
N ARG A 56 0.07 4.90 19.50
CA ARG A 56 -1.18 5.56 19.11
C ARG A 56 -1.23 6.95 19.72
N ILE A 57 -1.70 7.93 18.95
CA ILE A 57 -2.10 9.23 19.45
C ILE A 57 -3.57 9.47 19.09
N ALA A 58 -4.33 10.01 20.03
CA ALA A 58 -5.69 10.50 19.80
C ALA A 58 -5.81 11.95 20.26
N ASP A 59 -6.73 12.68 19.65
CA ASP A 59 -7.00 14.09 19.97
C ASP A 59 -7.37 14.30 21.45
N VAL A 60 -8.28 13.45 21.96
CA VAL A 60 -8.79 13.57 23.34
C VAL A 60 -7.97 12.75 24.35
N GLU A 61 -7.67 11.48 24.07
CA GLU A 61 -7.02 10.62 25.06
C GLU A 61 -5.48 10.60 24.98
N GLY A 62 -4.90 11.39 24.07
CA GLY A 62 -3.46 11.53 23.92
C GLY A 62 -2.73 10.23 23.55
N TYR A 63 -1.46 10.15 23.97
CA TYR A 63 -0.57 9.04 23.67
C TYR A 63 -0.96 7.77 24.43
N ARG A 64 -1.04 6.66 23.70
CA ARG A 64 -1.18 5.31 24.24
C ARG A 64 -0.33 4.35 23.44
N ASN A 65 0.10 3.28 24.09
CA ASN A 65 0.89 2.24 23.47
C ASN A 65 0.48 0.88 24.04
N GLY A 66 0.77 -0.18 23.29
CA GLY A 66 0.44 -1.52 23.77
C GLY A 66 0.52 -2.59 22.70
N PRO A 67 0.39 -3.85 23.12
CA PRO A 67 0.37 -4.97 22.19
C PRO A 67 -0.90 -4.92 21.34
N VAL A 68 -0.73 -5.36 20.10
CA VAL A 68 -1.80 -5.48 19.10
C VAL A 68 -1.69 -6.83 18.41
N THR A 69 -2.82 -7.37 17.97
CA THR A 69 -2.90 -8.64 17.25
C THR A 69 -3.94 -8.55 16.15
N LEU A 70 -3.52 -8.84 14.92
CA LEU A 70 -4.41 -9.09 13.80
C LEU A 70 -4.54 -10.61 13.61
N THR A 71 -5.76 -11.11 13.57
CA THR A 71 -6.03 -12.51 13.20
C THR A 71 -6.87 -12.53 11.93
N VAL A 72 -6.27 -12.96 10.82
CA VAL A 72 -6.96 -13.13 9.54
C VAL A 72 -7.50 -14.55 9.47
N ARG A 73 -8.82 -14.68 9.32
CA ARG A 73 -9.54 -15.97 9.42
C ARG A 73 -9.98 -16.49 8.06
N GLU A 74 -10.29 -15.58 7.14
CA GLU A 74 -10.77 -15.90 5.81
C GLU A 74 -10.04 -15.04 4.80
N GLN A 75 -9.70 -15.65 3.66
CA GLN A 75 -9.16 -14.94 2.52
C GLN A 75 -9.67 -15.60 1.24
N GLN A 76 -10.21 -14.79 0.33
CA GLN A 76 -10.66 -15.22 -0.98
C GLN A 76 -10.02 -14.31 -2.04
N GLY A 77 -9.04 -14.84 -2.77
CA GLY A 77 -8.25 -14.06 -3.71
C GLY A 77 -7.56 -12.87 -3.02
N LYS A 78 -7.96 -11.66 -3.41
CA LYS A 78 -7.40 -10.39 -2.93
C LYS A 78 -8.19 -9.76 -1.79
N THR A 79 -9.20 -10.43 -1.23
CA THR A 79 -9.97 -9.89 -0.08
C THR A 79 -9.83 -10.80 1.12
N PHE A 80 -9.86 -10.23 2.31
CA PHE A 80 -9.74 -10.97 3.56
C PHE A 80 -10.63 -10.41 4.66
N ARG A 81 -10.94 -11.27 5.64
CA ARG A 81 -11.63 -10.90 6.89
C ARG A 81 -10.78 -11.29 8.08
N GLY A 82 -10.79 -10.44 9.10
CA GLY A 82 -10.04 -10.67 10.32
C GLY A 82 -10.63 -9.97 11.52
N VAL A 83 -9.90 -10.07 12.63
CA VAL A 83 -10.17 -9.38 13.89
C VAL A 83 -8.89 -8.69 14.32
N MET A 84 -8.98 -7.38 14.58
CA MET A 84 -7.92 -6.59 15.20
C MET A 84 -8.21 -6.54 16.71
N ARG A 85 -7.22 -6.86 17.54
CA ARG A 85 -7.32 -6.83 19.01
C ARG A 85 -6.17 -5.99 19.58
N TRP A 86 -6.46 -5.12 20.53
CA TRP A 86 -5.47 -4.26 21.18
C TRP A 86 -5.73 -4.14 22.68
N SER A 87 -4.69 -3.82 23.45
CA SER A 87 -4.85 -3.51 24.87
C SER A 87 -5.38 -2.09 25.09
N THR A 88 -6.25 -1.94 26.08
CA THR A 88 -6.62 -0.67 26.71
C THR A 88 -6.45 -0.79 28.24
N PRO A 89 -6.49 0.32 29.01
CA PRO A 89 -6.44 0.27 30.47
C PRO A 89 -7.54 -0.61 31.09
N ASP A 90 -8.73 -0.65 30.48
CA ASP A 90 -9.89 -1.41 30.97
C ASP A 90 -9.92 -2.87 30.50
N GLY A 91 -8.93 -3.27 29.69
CA GLY A 91 -8.81 -4.62 29.14
C GLY A 91 -8.61 -4.65 27.62
N PRO A 92 -8.44 -5.84 27.03
CA PRO A 92 -8.31 -5.95 25.59
C PRO A 92 -9.63 -5.63 24.89
N ARG A 93 -9.58 -4.77 23.88
CA ARG A 93 -10.67 -4.51 22.94
C ARG A 93 -10.39 -5.17 21.59
N GLN A 94 -11.44 -5.39 20.81
CA GLN A 94 -11.31 -5.95 19.47
C GLN A 94 -12.39 -5.39 18.54
N ASP A 95 -12.07 -5.36 17.25
CA ASP A 95 -13.02 -5.05 16.18
C ASP A 95 -12.82 -5.95 14.96
N ARG A 96 -13.91 -6.10 14.19
CA ARG A 96 -13.91 -6.84 12.93
C ARG A 96 -13.26 -5.98 11.86
N LEU A 97 -12.42 -6.60 11.06
CA LEU A 97 -11.73 -5.95 9.96
C LEU A 97 -12.02 -6.68 8.65
N VAL A 98 -12.28 -5.90 7.60
CA VAL A 98 -12.24 -6.39 6.21
C VAL A 98 -11.13 -5.66 5.48
N GLY A 99 -10.48 -6.34 4.54
CA GLY A 99 -9.41 -5.73 3.76
C GLY A 99 -9.27 -6.31 2.38
N ALA A 100 -8.52 -5.58 1.55
CA ALA A 100 -8.23 -5.96 0.18
C ALA A 100 -6.82 -5.57 -0.23
N PHE A 101 -6.19 -6.41 -1.05
CA PHE A 101 -4.94 -6.11 -1.73
C PHE A 101 -5.21 -5.24 -2.95
N THR A 102 -4.28 -4.31 -3.23
CA THR A 102 -4.16 -3.70 -4.56
C THR A 102 -3.94 -4.78 -5.63
N PRO A 103 -4.20 -4.48 -6.92
CA PRO A 103 -4.00 -5.45 -7.98
C PRO A 103 -2.60 -6.09 -8.02
N GLY A 104 -1.55 -5.34 -7.68
CA GLY A 104 -0.16 -5.80 -7.59
C GLY A 104 0.25 -6.44 -6.25
N ALA A 105 -0.63 -6.46 -5.26
CA ALA A 105 -0.40 -7.03 -3.92
C ALA A 105 0.74 -6.39 -3.10
N GLU A 106 1.12 -5.16 -3.41
CA GLU A 106 2.16 -4.40 -2.68
C GLU A 106 1.57 -3.63 -1.50
N LEU A 107 0.41 -3.01 -1.71
CA LEU A 107 -0.37 -2.30 -0.70
C LEU A 107 -1.67 -3.04 -0.42
N MET A 108 -2.15 -2.98 0.82
CA MET A 108 -3.51 -3.37 1.19
C MET A 108 -4.22 -2.21 1.89
N ALA A 109 -5.53 -2.13 1.69
CA ALA A 109 -6.40 -1.28 2.49
C ALA A 109 -7.32 -2.17 3.35
N GLY A 110 -7.70 -1.68 4.52
CA GLY A 110 -8.72 -2.29 5.34
C GLY A 110 -9.60 -1.27 6.03
N ALA A 111 -10.70 -1.73 6.60
CA ALA A 111 -11.60 -0.91 7.38
C ALA A 111 -12.28 -1.75 8.46
N ASP A 112 -12.65 -1.09 9.54
CA ASP A 112 -13.62 -1.57 10.53
C ASP A 112 -14.80 -0.59 10.59
N ALA A 113 -15.52 -0.56 11.72
CA ALA A 113 -16.67 0.33 11.89
C ALA A 113 -16.27 1.80 12.13
N GLU A 114 -15.04 2.07 12.56
CA GLU A 114 -14.60 3.39 13.04
C GLU A 114 -13.57 4.04 12.11
N GLY A 115 -12.70 3.24 11.48
CA GLY A 115 -11.57 3.78 10.74
C GLY A 115 -11.08 2.92 9.59
N THR A 116 -10.00 3.40 8.99
CA THR A 116 -9.34 2.78 7.85
C THR A 116 -7.92 2.38 8.21
N TYR A 117 -7.48 1.30 7.59
CA TYR A 117 -6.15 0.74 7.72
C TYR A 117 -5.45 0.80 6.37
N SER A 118 -4.18 1.15 6.39
CA SER A 118 -3.24 0.91 5.29
C SER A 118 -2.24 -0.12 5.75
N PHE A 119 -1.99 -1.17 4.98
CA PHE A 119 -0.99 -2.17 5.30
C PHE A 119 0.02 -2.34 4.17
N GLU A 120 1.26 -2.61 4.56
CA GLU A 120 2.34 -2.96 3.67
C GLU A 120 2.93 -4.31 4.10
N LEU A 121 2.92 -5.29 3.18
CA LEU A 121 3.54 -6.57 3.45
C LEU A 121 5.02 -6.51 3.05
N LEU A 122 5.89 -6.32 4.02
CA LEU A 122 7.34 -6.22 3.79
C LEU A 122 7.93 -7.57 3.37
N ASP A 123 7.46 -8.65 4.00
CA ASP A 123 7.81 -10.03 3.65
C ASP A 123 6.72 -11.01 4.12
N ARG A 124 6.92 -12.31 3.92
CA ARG A 124 5.91 -13.35 4.28
C ARG A 124 5.50 -13.35 5.76
N ASN A 125 6.30 -12.78 6.64
CA ASN A 125 6.15 -12.81 8.10
C ASN A 125 6.17 -11.43 8.76
N THR A 126 6.33 -10.35 8.00
CA THR A 126 6.38 -8.98 8.54
C THR A 126 5.38 -8.09 7.82
N LEU A 127 4.53 -7.44 8.61
CA LEU A 127 3.45 -6.57 8.14
C LEU A 127 3.54 -5.24 8.86
N ASP A 128 3.69 -4.15 8.10
CA ASP A 128 3.50 -2.81 8.64
C ASP A 128 2.06 -2.38 8.41
N TYR A 129 1.54 -1.58 9.33
CA TYR A 129 0.23 -0.98 9.16
C TYR A 129 0.16 0.39 9.80
N CYS A 130 -0.73 1.21 9.25
CA CYS A 130 -1.23 2.41 9.89
C CYS A 130 -2.75 2.35 9.94
N TYR A 131 -3.32 2.95 10.97
CA TYR A 131 -4.76 3.08 11.18
C TYR A 131 -5.10 4.54 11.46
N THR A 132 -6.23 4.98 10.92
CA THR A 132 -6.76 6.33 11.10
C THR A 132 -8.26 6.29 11.32
N GLU A 133 -8.72 6.94 12.37
CA GLU A 133 -10.14 7.31 12.57
C GLU A 133 -10.31 8.78 12.22
N SER A 134 -11.53 9.15 11.84
CA SER A 134 -11.92 10.55 11.63
C SER A 134 -13.16 10.87 12.47
N GLY A 135 -13.42 12.16 12.70
CA GLY A 135 -14.51 12.62 13.55
C GLY A 135 -14.03 13.05 14.94
N GLU A 136 -14.94 13.09 15.90
CA GLU A 136 -14.63 13.48 17.28
C GLU A 136 -13.71 12.44 17.93
N GLY A 137 -12.64 12.90 18.60
CA GLY A 137 -11.67 12.00 19.22
C GLY A 137 -10.84 11.19 18.21
N PHE A 138 -10.67 11.72 16.99
CA PHE A 138 -9.88 11.11 15.93
C PHE A 138 -8.50 10.70 16.43
N ARG A 139 -7.96 9.66 15.81
CA ARG A 139 -6.72 9.04 16.24
C ARG A 139 -5.98 8.40 15.10
N THR A 140 -4.68 8.24 15.30
CA THR A 140 -3.82 7.53 14.39
C THR A 140 -2.83 6.64 15.13
N THR A 141 -2.41 5.55 14.49
CA THR A 141 -1.39 4.65 14.99
C THR A 141 -0.71 3.97 13.81
N CYS A 142 0.58 3.70 13.95
CA CYS A 142 1.26 2.75 13.09
C CYS A 142 1.94 1.68 13.96
N GLY A 143 2.18 0.52 13.36
CA GLY A 143 2.85 -0.58 14.04
C GLY A 143 3.37 -1.63 13.07
N ARG A 144 4.29 -2.45 13.57
CA ARG A 144 4.82 -3.62 12.88
C ARG A 144 4.32 -4.88 13.54
N LEU A 145 3.76 -5.78 12.76
CA LEU A 145 3.28 -7.08 13.19
C LEU A 145 4.14 -8.20 12.60
N HIS A 146 4.35 -9.25 13.40
CA HIS A 146 5.03 -10.46 13.00
C HIS A 146 4.09 -11.65 13.01
N ARG A 147 4.17 -12.48 11.97
CA ARG A 147 3.37 -13.70 11.85
C ARG A 147 3.81 -14.73 12.87
N HIS A 148 2.84 -15.37 13.52
CA HIS A 148 3.07 -16.55 14.35
C HIS A 148 3.31 -17.74 13.43
N ARG A 149 4.40 -18.48 13.65
CA ARG A 149 4.73 -19.70 12.92
C ARG A 149 4.09 -20.91 13.58
#